data_AF-A0A7X8Z943-F1
#
_entry.id   AF-A0A7X8Z943-F1
#
_cell.length_a   1.000
_cell.length_b   1.000
_cell.length_c   1.000
_cell.angle_alpha   90.00
_cell.angle_beta   90.00
_cell.angle_gamma   90.00
#
_symmetry.space_group_name_H-M   'P 1'
#
loop_
_entity.id
_entity.type
_entity.pdbx_description
1 polymer ?
#
loop_
_entity_poly.entity_id
_entity_poly.type
_entity_poly.pdbx_seq_one_letter_code
_entity_poly.pdbx_strand_id
1 'polypeptide(L)'
;DKELDYDEPLKLSCGNCRRCLDACPTGALEKPYWLNAGKCISYQTIENKGEIDPALIPCLQNNVYGCDICQQVCPWNRFAVPHNTPEFFPSDNFLSLNSDTLEDMDEKTFQRIFRGSAVKRVKFQGLKRNIQALRRSAQK
;
A
#
# COMPACT_ATOMS: atom_id res chain seq x y z
N ASP A 1 20.52 21.24 -25.25
CA ASP A 1 20.34 21.11 -23.80
C ASP A 1 20.31 22.47 -23.14
N LYS A 2 19.55 22.63 -22.06
CA LYS A 2 19.48 23.87 -21.28
C LYS A 2 20.15 23.61 -19.94
N GLU A 3 21.17 24.40 -19.63
CA GLU A 3 21.81 24.39 -18.33
C GLU A 3 20.86 25.05 -17.32
N LEU A 4 20.63 24.37 -16.19
CA LEU A 4 19.74 24.81 -15.13
C LEU A 4 20.51 24.86 -13.82
N ASP A 5 20.16 25.83 -12.98
CA ASP A 5 20.69 25.90 -11.63
C ASP A 5 20.04 24.84 -10.74
N TYR A 6 20.82 24.27 -9.83
CA TYR A 6 20.32 23.32 -8.84
C TYR A 6 19.66 24.05 -7.66
N ASP A 7 18.55 23.51 -7.18
CA ASP A 7 17.96 23.90 -5.90
C ASP A 7 18.78 23.38 -4.70
N GLU A 8 18.50 23.89 -3.50
CA GLU A 8 19.10 23.41 -2.26
C GLU A 8 18.38 22.18 -1.68
N PRO A 9 19.12 21.21 -1.08
CA PRO A 9 18.50 20.10 -0.36
C PRO A 9 17.65 20.57 0.82
N LEU A 10 16.43 20.01 0.93
CA LEU A 10 15.57 20.23 2.09
C LEU A 10 16.19 19.64 3.36
N LYS A 11 16.19 20.43 4.45
CA LYS A 11 16.56 19.96 5.80
C LYS A 11 15.39 19.20 6.44
N LEU A 12 15.28 17.92 6.13
CA LEU A 12 14.27 17.04 6.72
C LEU A 12 14.66 16.65 8.15
N SER A 13 13.75 16.83 9.12
CA SER A 13 13.95 16.33 10.47
C SER A 13 12.65 15.80 11.06
N CYS A 14 12.68 14.54 11.52
CA CYS A 14 11.63 13.96 12.34
C CYS A 14 11.81 14.31 13.84
N GLY A 15 12.91 14.98 14.21
CA GLY A 15 13.32 15.16 15.60
C GLY A 15 13.38 13.81 16.33
N ASN A 16 12.77 13.75 17.52
CA ASN A 16 12.69 12.51 18.32
C ASN A 16 11.44 11.66 18.01
N CYS A 17 10.67 11.98 16.96
CA CYS A 17 9.45 11.25 16.62
C CYS A 17 9.76 9.82 16.15
N ARG A 18 9.02 8.85 16.69
CA ARG A 18 9.15 7.41 16.34
C ARG A 18 7.84 6.76 15.88
N ARG A 19 6.77 7.55 15.71
CA ARG A 19 5.41 7.04 15.45
C ARG A 19 5.31 6.02 14.32
N CYS A 20 5.97 6.26 13.18
CA CYS A 20 5.94 5.33 12.05
C CYS A 20 6.69 4.02 12.33
N LEU A 21 7.78 4.06 13.11
CA LEU A 21 8.52 2.87 13.54
C LEU A 21 7.65 2.02 14.45
N ASP A 22 7.04 2.66 15.46
CA ASP A 22 6.27 1.99 16.50
C ASP A 22 4.92 1.45 15.97
N ALA A 23 4.33 2.11 14.98
CA ALA A 23 3.05 1.70 14.39
C ALA A 23 3.17 0.64 13.27
N CYS A 24 4.37 0.37 12.74
CA CYS A 24 4.55 -0.56 11.63
C CYS A 24 4.21 -2.00 12.07
N PRO A 25 3.14 -2.64 11.56
CA PRO A 25 2.64 -3.92 12.12
C PRO A 25 3.62 -5.09 11.99
N THR A 26 4.55 -5.00 11.04
CA THR A 26 5.53 -6.04 10.74
C THR A 26 6.94 -5.69 11.21
N GLY A 27 7.14 -4.51 11.80
CA GLY A 27 8.46 -3.99 12.13
C GLY A 27 9.35 -3.83 10.89
N ALA A 28 8.78 -3.56 9.71
CA ALA A 28 9.54 -3.38 8.47
C ALA A 28 10.44 -2.13 8.50
N LEU A 29 10.07 -1.12 9.27
CA LEU A 29 10.93 0.03 9.54
C LEU A 29 11.86 -0.29 10.73
N GLU A 30 13.01 -0.88 10.45
CA GLU A 30 13.92 -1.42 11.49
C GLU A 30 14.61 -0.31 12.29
N LYS A 31 14.81 0.86 11.68
CA LYS A 31 15.37 2.09 12.29
C LYS A 31 15.01 3.31 11.42
N PRO A 32 15.23 4.56 11.88
CA PRO A 32 14.98 5.74 11.06
C PRO A 32 15.60 5.62 9.67
N TYR A 33 14.80 5.89 8.64
CA TYR A 33 15.20 5.88 7.23
C TYR A 33 15.68 4.52 6.69
N TRP A 34 15.37 3.41 7.37
CA TRP A 34 15.74 2.06 6.94
C TRP A 34 14.51 1.15 6.82
N LEU A 35 14.27 0.64 5.62
CA LEU A 35 13.13 -0.22 5.31
C LEU A 35 13.59 -1.61 4.88
N ASN A 36 13.10 -2.63 5.59
CA ASN A 36 13.15 -4.01 5.15
C ASN A 36 11.93 -4.34 4.28
N ALA A 37 12.13 -4.32 2.96
CA ALA A 37 11.06 -4.58 1.99
C ALA A 37 10.43 -5.97 2.16
N GLY A 38 11.21 -6.99 2.54
CA GLY A 38 10.72 -8.35 2.78
C GLY A 38 9.65 -8.44 3.88
N LYS A 39 9.62 -7.48 4.82
CA LYS A 39 8.58 -7.38 5.86
C LYS A 39 7.50 -6.36 5.54
N CYS A 40 7.72 -5.47 4.57
CA CYS A 40 6.81 -4.35 4.29
C CYS A 40 5.50 -4.83 3.65
N ILE A 41 4.35 -4.50 4.24
CA ILE A 41 3.03 -4.89 3.72
C ILE A 41 2.83 -4.37 2.28
N SER A 42 3.26 -3.15 1.99
CA SER A 42 3.16 -2.58 0.63
C SER A 42 3.97 -3.39 -0.38
N TYR A 43 5.22 -3.75 -0.07
CA TYR A 43 6.00 -4.64 -0.93
C TYR A 43 5.35 -6.01 -1.08
N GLN A 44 4.92 -6.61 0.04
CA GLN A 44 4.29 -7.92 0.07
C GLN A 44 3.03 -7.98 -0.77
N THR A 45 2.24 -6.91 -0.81
CA THR A 45 0.96 -6.87 -1.52
C THR A 45 1.05 -6.35 -2.95
N ILE A 46 2.16 -5.75 -3.37
CA ILE A 46 2.32 -5.17 -4.73
C ILE A 46 3.41 -5.90 -5.53
N GLU A 47 4.62 -5.99 -4.97
CA GLU A 47 5.82 -6.41 -5.69
C GLU A 47 6.10 -7.91 -5.54
N ASN A 48 5.89 -8.47 -4.35
CA ASN A 48 6.15 -9.90 -4.10
C ASN A 48 5.28 -10.76 -5.03
N LYS A 49 5.93 -11.58 -5.88
CA LYS A 49 5.28 -12.50 -6.80
C LYS A 49 5.19 -13.94 -6.29
N GLY A 50 5.81 -14.24 -5.15
CA GLY A 50 5.72 -15.54 -4.47
C GLY A 50 4.59 -15.56 -3.43
N GLU A 51 4.69 -16.47 -2.46
CA GLU A 51 3.76 -16.51 -1.33
C GLU A 51 4.07 -15.43 -0.28
N ILE A 52 3.05 -15.03 0.47
CA ILE A 52 3.24 -14.17 1.65
C ILE A 52 3.65 -15.08 2.80
N ASP A 53 4.71 -14.72 3.52
CA ASP A 53 5.12 -15.42 4.73
C ASP A 53 3.91 -15.56 5.68
N PRO A 54 3.51 -16.78 6.09
CA PRO A 54 2.40 -17.01 7.00
C PRO A 54 2.47 -16.17 8.29
N ALA A 55 3.68 -15.85 8.78
CA ALA A 55 3.85 -15.01 9.96
C ALA A 55 3.46 -13.54 9.73
N LEU A 56 3.50 -13.06 8.49
CA LEU A 56 3.12 -11.68 8.13
C LEU A 56 1.62 -11.55 7.81
N ILE A 57 0.92 -12.64 7.51
CA ILE A 57 -0.50 -12.61 7.11
C ILE A 57 -1.39 -11.91 8.15
N PRO A 58 -1.30 -12.22 9.47
CA PRO A 58 -2.11 -11.52 10.48
C PRO A 58 -1.82 -10.01 10.54
N CYS A 59 -0.60 -9.59 10.19
CA CYS A 59 -0.20 -8.19 10.18
C CYS A 59 -0.74 -7.40 8.99
N LEU A 60 -1.23 -8.07 7.93
CA LEU A 60 -1.81 -7.40 6.76
C LEU A 60 -3.09 -6.63 7.10
N GLN A 61 -3.80 -7.02 8.18
CA GLN A 61 -5.07 -6.42 8.60
C GLN A 61 -6.12 -6.43 7.47
N ASN A 62 -6.49 -5.29 6.92
CA ASN A 62 -7.41 -5.15 5.78
C ASN A 62 -6.70 -4.66 4.50
N ASN A 63 -5.37 -4.66 4.48
CA ASN A 63 -4.58 -4.15 3.36
C ASN A 63 -4.43 -5.19 2.25
N VAL A 64 -5.35 -5.17 1.28
CA VAL A 64 -5.29 -6.06 0.11
C VAL A 64 -4.30 -5.57 -0.96
N TYR A 65 -3.98 -4.28 -0.99
CA TYR A 65 -3.04 -3.66 -1.91
C TYR A 65 -2.45 -2.39 -1.28
N GLY A 66 -1.12 -2.33 -1.14
CA GLY A 66 -0.44 -1.20 -0.51
C GLY A 66 -0.58 -1.20 1.01
N CYS A 67 -0.02 -0.18 1.66
CA CYS A 67 -0.16 0.06 3.10
C CYS A 67 0.23 1.50 3.40
N ASP A 68 -0.66 2.24 4.07
CA ASP A 68 -0.45 3.65 4.41
C ASP A 68 -0.23 3.90 5.90
N ILE A 69 -0.15 2.87 6.74
CA ILE A 69 -0.11 3.00 8.20
C ILE A 69 1.01 3.94 8.66
N CYS A 70 2.23 3.80 8.12
CA CYS A 70 3.36 4.66 8.48
C CYS A 70 3.15 6.13 8.10
N GLN A 71 2.38 6.39 7.03
CA GLN A 71 2.02 7.73 6.60
C GLN A 71 0.82 8.29 7.39
N GLN A 72 -0.17 7.47 7.71
CA GLN A 72 -1.36 7.87 8.46
C GLN A 72 -1.01 8.34 9.88
N VAL A 73 -0.02 7.70 10.52
CA VAL A 73 0.45 8.11 11.86
C VAL A 73 1.45 9.27 11.83
N CYS A 74 1.95 9.66 10.65
CA CYS A 74 2.96 10.70 10.50
C CYS A 74 2.37 12.08 10.84
N PRO A 75 2.95 12.82 11.80
CA PRO A 75 2.41 14.12 12.19
C PRO A 75 2.50 15.19 11.09
N TRP A 76 3.37 15.00 10.10
CA TRP A 76 3.53 15.93 8.97
C TRP A 76 2.39 15.80 7.96
N ASN A 77 1.74 14.64 7.86
CA ASN A 77 0.65 14.43 6.91
C ASN A 77 -0.67 15.07 7.33
N ARG A 78 -0.80 15.55 8.58
CA ARG A 78 -1.97 16.32 9.02
C ARG A 78 -2.17 17.63 8.25
N PHE A 79 -1.12 18.10 7.59
CA PHE A 79 -1.11 19.32 6.79
C PHE A 79 -1.37 19.05 5.30
N ALA A 80 -1.57 17.79 4.90
CA ALA A 80 -1.87 17.45 3.52
C ALA A 80 -3.23 18.03 3.11
N VAL A 81 -3.29 18.59 1.90
CA VAL A 81 -4.51 19.12 1.30
C VAL A 81 -4.98 18.15 0.21
N PRO A 82 -6.28 17.82 0.14
CA PRO A 82 -6.81 17.00 -0.94
C PRO A 82 -6.50 17.61 -2.32
N HIS A 83 -6.26 16.75 -3.31
CA HIS A 83 -6.10 17.21 -4.68
C HIS A 83 -7.46 17.60 -5.28
N ASN A 84 -7.41 18.45 -6.31
CA ASN A 84 -8.57 18.75 -7.16
C ASN A 84 -8.41 18.18 -8.58
N THR A 85 -7.41 17.30 -8.79
CA THR A 85 -7.12 16.65 -10.07
C THR A 85 -8.19 15.61 -10.40
N PRO A 86 -9.03 15.82 -11.43
CA PRO A 86 -10.16 14.93 -11.72
C PRO A 86 -9.77 13.47 -12.01
N GLU A 87 -8.61 13.28 -12.65
CA GLU A 87 -8.09 11.98 -13.08
C GLU A 87 -7.71 11.06 -11.91
N PHE A 88 -7.57 11.60 -10.69
CA PHE A 88 -7.25 10.84 -9.49
C PHE A 88 -8.48 10.41 -8.69
N PHE A 89 -9.69 10.86 -9.07
CA PHE A 89 -10.90 10.36 -8.42
C PHE A 89 -11.17 8.90 -8.81
N PRO A 90 -11.42 8.01 -7.83
CA PRO A 90 -11.74 6.62 -8.11
C PRO A 90 -13.13 6.51 -8.77
N SER A 91 -13.28 5.54 -9.67
CA SER A 91 -14.60 5.23 -10.26
C SER A 91 -15.54 4.58 -9.24
N ASP A 92 -16.85 4.69 -9.43
CA ASP A 92 -17.86 4.05 -8.57
C ASP A 92 -17.68 2.52 -8.48
N ASN A 93 -17.26 1.89 -9.58
CA ASN A 93 -16.95 0.45 -9.60
C ASN A 93 -15.76 0.06 -8.71
N PHE A 94 -14.83 0.99 -8.49
CA PHE A 94 -13.70 0.78 -7.57
C PHE A 94 -14.17 0.96 -6.12
N LEU A 95 -15.00 1.97 -5.86
CA LEU A 95 -15.52 2.27 -4.52
C LEU A 95 -16.54 1.24 -4.01
N SER A 96 -17.22 0.51 -4.91
CA SER A 96 -18.16 -0.55 -4.56
C SER A 96 -17.50 -1.89 -4.22
N LEU A 97 -16.18 -2.00 -4.33
CA LEU A 97 -15.44 -3.22 -4.01
C LEU A 97 -15.48 -3.50 -2.50
N ASN A 98 -15.62 -4.78 -2.17
CA ASN A 98 -15.55 -5.30 -0.83
C ASN A 98 -14.86 -6.68 -0.86
N SER A 99 -14.69 -7.31 0.30
CA SER A 99 -13.95 -8.56 0.38
C SER A 99 -14.60 -9.69 -0.45
N ASP A 100 -15.94 -9.76 -0.48
CA ASP A 100 -16.67 -10.80 -1.23
C ASP A 100 -16.51 -10.57 -2.73
N THR A 101 -16.70 -9.32 -3.20
CA THR A 101 -16.58 -9.00 -4.62
C THR A 101 -15.15 -9.12 -5.14
N LEU A 102 -14.14 -8.85 -4.31
CA LEU A 102 -12.73 -9.11 -4.64
C LEU A 102 -12.41 -10.61 -4.71
N GLU A 103 -13.07 -11.41 -3.87
CA GLU A 103 -12.91 -12.86 -3.84
C GLU A 103 -13.60 -13.54 -5.03
N ASP A 104 -14.78 -13.10 -5.43
CA ASP A 104 -15.48 -13.69 -6.59
C ASP A 104 -15.03 -13.10 -7.93
N MET A 105 -14.16 -12.10 -7.91
CA MET A 105 -13.68 -11.41 -9.10
C MET A 105 -12.96 -12.34 -10.08
N ASP A 106 -13.36 -12.29 -11.35
CA ASP A 106 -12.64 -12.91 -12.46
C ASP A 106 -11.62 -11.96 -13.10
N GLU A 107 -10.74 -12.51 -13.94
CA GLU A 107 -9.67 -11.71 -14.55
C GLU A 107 -10.22 -10.62 -15.49
N LYS A 108 -11.32 -10.88 -16.20
CA LYS A 108 -11.96 -9.88 -17.08
C LYS A 108 -12.48 -8.69 -16.29
N THR A 109 -13.13 -8.93 -15.16
CA THR A 109 -13.63 -7.90 -14.23
C THR A 109 -12.47 -7.12 -13.62
N PHE A 110 -11.43 -7.80 -13.15
CA PHE A 110 -10.19 -7.15 -12.71
C PHE A 110 -9.63 -6.23 -13.79
N GLN A 111 -9.58 -6.71 -15.03
CA GLN A 111 -9.02 -5.94 -16.12
C GLN A 111 -9.80 -4.66 -16.42
N ARG A 112 -11.13 -4.74 -16.33
CA ARG A 112 -12.07 -3.63 -16.54
C ARG A 112 -12.03 -2.61 -15.41
N ILE A 113 -12.19 -3.04 -14.15
CA ILE A 113 -12.31 -2.15 -12.99
C ILE A 113 -11.00 -1.38 -12.75
N PHE A 114 -9.86 -2.08 -12.80
CA PHE A 114 -8.55 -1.47 -12.50
C PHE A 114 -7.84 -0.91 -13.74
N ARG A 115 -8.54 -0.68 -14.86
CA ARG A 115 -7.92 -0.10 -16.06
C ARG A 115 -7.35 1.29 -15.72
N GLY A 116 -6.08 1.52 -16.04
CA GLY A 116 -5.39 2.78 -15.75
C GLY A 116 -5.02 2.98 -14.27
N SER A 117 -5.33 2.04 -13.39
CA SER A 117 -4.97 2.11 -11.96
C SER A 117 -3.62 1.47 -11.68
N ALA A 118 -2.90 2.00 -10.69
CA ALA A 118 -1.68 1.41 -10.15
C ALA A 118 -1.90 -0.05 -9.68
N VAL A 119 -3.12 -0.42 -9.27
CA VAL A 119 -3.46 -1.78 -8.84
C VAL A 119 -3.09 -2.83 -9.88
N LYS A 120 -3.03 -2.49 -11.17
CA LYS A 120 -2.55 -3.40 -12.23
C LYS A 120 -1.15 -3.96 -11.98
N ARG A 121 -0.32 -3.28 -11.20
CA ARG A 121 1.05 -3.69 -10.86
C ARG A 121 1.11 -5.02 -10.10
N VAL A 122 0.11 -5.31 -9.26
CA VAL A 122 0.03 -6.59 -8.54
C VAL A 122 -0.31 -7.77 -9.46
N LYS A 123 -1.01 -7.50 -10.57
CA LYS A 123 -1.67 -8.48 -11.47
C LYS A 123 -2.82 -9.23 -10.78
N PHE A 124 -3.71 -9.81 -11.58
CA PHE A 124 -4.89 -10.52 -11.09
C PHE A 124 -4.54 -11.61 -10.07
N GLN A 125 -3.56 -12.46 -10.39
CA GLN A 125 -3.13 -13.55 -9.51
C GLN A 125 -2.60 -13.05 -8.17
N GLY A 126 -1.86 -11.94 -8.15
CA GLY A 126 -1.34 -11.37 -6.91
C GLY A 126 -2.46 -10.77 -6.04
N LEU A 127 -3.44 -10.09 -6.64
CA LEU A 127 -4.61 -9.58 -5.90
C LEU A 127 -5.41 -10.74 -5.28
N LYS A 128 -5.62 -11.81 -6.06
CA LYS A 128 -6.30 -13.03 -5.62
C LYS A 128 -5.58 -13.72 -4.46
N ARG A 129 -4.25 -13.83 -4.53
CA ARG A 129 -3.42 -14.32 -3.43
C ARG A 129 -3.59 -13.46 -2.17
N ASN A 130 -3.57 -12.13 -2.30
CA ASN A 130 -3.70 -11.22 -1.16
C ASN A 130 -5.06 -11.38 -0.46
N ILE A 131 -6.17 -11.36 -1.21
CA ILE A 131 -7.50 -11.51 -0.60
C ILE A 131 -7.67 -12.88 0.06
N GLN A 132 -7.14 -13.95 -0.55
CA GLN A 132 -7.17 -15.29 0.06
C GLN A 132 -6.36 -15.36 1.36
N ALA A 133 -5.20 -14.71 1.42
CA ALA A 133 -4.41 -14.64 2.64
C ALA A 133 -5.19 -13.97 3.78
N LEU A 134 -5.86 -12.85 3.49
CA LEU A 134 -6.68 -12.13 4.46
C LEU A 134 -7.88 -12.96 4.95
N ARG A 135 -8.58 -13.66 4.04
CA ARG A 135 -9.72 -14.52 4.40
C ARG A 135 -9.33 -15.65 5.33
N ARG A 136 -8.20 -16.30 5.08
CA ARG A 136 -7.68 -17.37 5.95
C ARG A 136 -7.35 -16.85 7.36
N SER A 137 -6.96 -15.59 7.48
CA SER A 137 -6.71 -14.95 8.77
C SER A 137 -8.00 -14.59 9.51
N ALA A 138 -9.05 -14.18 8.80
CA ALA A 138 -10.32 -13.76 9.41
C ALA A 138 -11.21 -14.93 9.88
N GLN A 139 -10.94 -16.15 9.37
CA GLN A 139 -11.65 -17.38 9.74
C GLN A 139 -11.05 -18.10 10.96
N LYS A 140 -9.93 -17.59 11.51
CA LYS A 140 -9.29 -18.10 12.73
C LYS A 140 -9.58 -17.18 13.90
#